data_AF-A0A8T2R7K3-F1
#
_entry.id   AF-A0A8T2R7K3-F1
#
_cell.length_a   1.000
_cell.length_b   1.000
_cell.length_c   1.000
_cell.angle_alpha   90.00
_cell.angle_beta   90.00
_cell.angle_gamma   90.00
#
_symmetry.space_group_name_H-M   'P 1'
#
loop_
_entity.id
_entity.type
_entity.pdbx_description
1 polymer ?
#
loop_
_entity_poly.entity_id
_entity_poly.type
_entity_poly.pdbx_seq_one_letter_code
_entity_poly.pdbx_strand_id
1 'polypeptide(L)'
;MHLIREKQSAGWSEEDGLIRTREILQLHARLRDLLQKKRHLVLFTDTKETRTQKVELLKTLSSSLRQASLEEEKQIAENRKQKEEALKYRTIKAQEVAESEKVVAAEVKVLQQKQDELEAQLKEVKAALAAALKRHLNIQEEKEKFDEASSGVIAHLGAQEEELARSITGQSIEADVLGTWSTFLEDTWDMQSSCTKEKDDDTLHALSGLKLQFLQTLDANLPYLQRELHLLLDELKSCSQSLKDLAERESIENEEEILNRRVTFETRFFEAEGQIISILRTADVLKEEMLSFTVVENRQTLDIEEKIAKAFSSIDQLRKEMEGIERPAKSNQEELKSQEASLKSKTPLQVAVPSSDKEAMQPEDFFEEEARREMLERGPNAENKGTENAYVGSQDETEGWDFDEIEEELKS
;
A
#
# COMPACT_ATOMS: atom_id res chain seq x y z
N MET A 1 -156.04 -94.38 65.48
CA MET A 1 -157.27 -95.15 65.16
C MET A 1 -156.89 -96.63 65.21
N HIS A 2 -157.58 -97.41 66.04
CA HIS A 2 -157.30 -98.76 66.58
C HIS A 2 -156.41 -98.79 67.83
N LEU A 3 -156.83 -99.25 69.00
CA LEU A 3 -158.15 -99.47 69.60
C LEU A 3 -157.86 -99.67 71.11
N ILE A 4 -158.40 -98.81 71.97
CA ILE A 4 -158.59 -99.16 73.38
C ILE A 4 -159.92 -99.91 73.44
N ARG A 5 -159.89 -101.19 73.77
CA ARG A 5 -161.06 -101.90 74.34
C ARG A 5 -160.57 -103.17 75.05
N GLU A 6 -160.44 -103.13 76.37
CA GLU A 6 -161.14 -104.06 77.29
C GLU A 6 -160.61 -104.01 78.73
N LYS A 7 -161.58 -104.09 79.66
CA LYS A 7 -161.51 -104.50 81.07
C LYS A 7 -160.80 -103.51 82.01
N GLN A 8 -161.52 -102.59 82.67
CA GLN A 8 -162.51 -102.81 83.76
C GLN A 8 -162.07 -103.87 84.78
N SER A 9 -161.40 -103.43 85.84
CA SER A 9 -161.64 -103.83 87.23
C SER A 9 -160.68 -103.05 88.14
N ALA A 10 -161.21 -102.47 89.21
CA ALA A 10 -160.57 -101.67 90.27
C ALA A 10 -160.44 -100.14 90.03
N GLY A 11 -161.28 -99.43 90.81
CA GLY A 11 -161.28 -98.01 91.22
C GLY A 11 -160.51 -96.98 90.40
N TRP A 12 -161.24 -96.09 89.74
CA TRP A 12 -160.71 -94.82 89.25
C TRP A 12 -161.12 -93.70 90.21
N SER A 13 -160.12 -92.98 90.72
CA SER A 13 -160.28 -91.66 91.32
C SER A 13 -160.30 -90.61 90.20
N GLU A 14 -161.08 -89.56 90.37
CA GLU A 14 -161.50 -88.54 89.38
C GLU A 14 -160.36 -87.64 88.84
N GLU A 15 -159.13 -87.79 89.36
CA GLU A 15 -157.99 -86.90 89.12
C GLU A 15 -157.16 -87.26 87.86
N ASP A 16 -157.20 -88.51 87.39
CA ASP A 16 -156.38 -88.98 86.24
C ASP A 16 -156.94 -88.60 84.85
N GLY A 17 -158.22 -88.21 84.75
CA GLY A 17 -158.87 -87.89 83.47
C GLY A 17 -158.44 -86.55 82.85
N LEU A 18 -158.09 -85.57 83.69
CA LEU A 18 -157.74 -84.21 83.25
C LEU A 18 -156.32 -84.09 82.70
N ILE A 19 -155.39 -84.93 83.17
CA ILE A 19 -153.98 -84.89 82.74
C ILE A 19 -153.85 -85.38 81.29
N ARG A 20 -154.52 -86.48 80.92
CA ARG A 20 -154.46 -87.04 79.56
C ARG A 20 -155.03 -86.11 78.49
N THR A 21 -156.13 -85.41 78.79
CA THR A 21 -156.75 -84.49 77.81
C THR A 21 -155.85 -83.28 77.53
N ARG A 22 -155.12 -82.79 78.54
CA ARG A 22 -154.12 -81.73 78.40
C ARG A 22 -152.97 -82.12 77.49
N GLU A 23 -152.41 -83.33 77.66
CA GLU A 23 -151.30 -83.83 76.85
C GLU A 23 -151.69 -83.99 75.37
N ILE A 24 -152.89 -84.51 75.09
CA ILE A 24 -153.38 -84.67 73.72
C ILE A 24 -153.56 -83.31 73.02
N LEU A 25 -154.09 -82.30 73.71
CA LEU A 25 -154.23 -80.96 73.16
C LEU A 25 -152.87 -80.29 72.88
N GLN A 26 -151.88 -80.48 73.76
CA GLN A 26 -150.52 -79.99 73.53
C GLN A 26 -149.85 -80.66 72.31
N LEU A 27 -150.02 -81.97 72.13
CA LEU A 27 -149.51 -82.69 70.96
C LEU A 27 -150.15 -82.19 69.66
N HIS A 28 -151.46 -81.96 69.64
CA HIS A 28 -152.14 -81.43 68.46
C HIS A 28 -151.70 -80.00 68.10
N ALA A 29 -151.46 -79.14 69.09
CA ALA A 29 -150.88 -77.82 68.87
C ALA A 29 -149.46 -77.91 68.30
N ARG A 30 -148.62 -78.79 68.86
CA ARG A 30 -147.24 -79.02 68.40
C ARG A 30 -147.18 -79.52 66.96
N LEU A 31 -148.08 -80.42 66.58
CA LEU A 31 -148.15 -80.95 65.21
C LEU A 31 -148.56 -79.87 64.20
N ARG A 32 -149.51 -79.00 64.57
CA ARG A 32 -149.94 -77.88 63.74
C ARG A 32 -148.78 -76.92 63.45
N ASP A 33 -148.02 -76.54 64.47
CA ASP A 33 -146.85 -75.66 64.33
C ASP A 33 -145.77 -76.28 63.43
N LEU A 34 -145.52 -77.59 63.58
CA LEU A 34 -144.56 -78.30 62.73
C LEU A 34 -144.99 -78.33 61.26
N LEU A 35 -146.29 -78.55 60.99
CA LEU A 35 -146.82 -78.54 59.63
C LEU A 35 -146.78 -77.14 58.99
N GLN A 36 -147.04 -76.09 59.75
CA GLN A 36 -146.89 -74.70 59.26
C GLN A 36 -145.42 -74.36 58.95
N LYS A 37 -144.47 -74.78 59.79
CA LYS A 37 -143.03 -74.60 59.51
C LYS A 37 -142.60 -75.35 58.25
N LYS A 38 -143.08 -76.58 58.04
CA LYS A 38 -142.80 -77.35 56.82
C LYS A 38 -143.34 -76.66 55.57
N ARG A 39 -144.55 -76.11 55.62
CA ARG A 39 -145.14 -75.36 54.51
C ARG A 39 -144.35 -74.09 54.17
N HIS A 40 -143.85 -73.36 55.18
CA HIS A 40 -143.02 -72.18 54.96
C HIS A 40 -141.70 -72.50 54.25
N LEU A 41 -141.04 -73.60 54.60
CA LEU A 41 -139.79 -74.01 53.95
C LEU A 41 -139.98 -74.40 52.48
N VAL A 42 -141.10 -75.03 52.13
CA VAL A 42 -141.39 -75.42 50.74
C VAL A 42 -141.68 -74.19 49.87
N LEU A 43 -142.41 -73.19 50.40
CA LEU A 43 -142.73 -71.97 49.65
C LEU A 43 -141.52 -71.07 49.39
N PHE A 44 -140.46 -71.15 50.19
CA PHE A 44 -139.21 -70.40 50.01
C PHE A 44 -138.19 -71.11 49.09
N THR A 45 -138.60 -72.16 48.35
CA THR A 45 -137.73 -72.76 47.34
C THR A 45 -137.93 -72.09 45.98
N ASP A 46 -136.85 -71.49 45.45
CA ASP A 46 -136.80 -70.87 44.11
C ASP A 46 -137.44 -71.78 43.05
N THR A 47 -138.33 -71.22 42.22
CA THR A 47 -138.99 -71.94 41.12
C THR A 47 -138.00 -72.31 40.01
N LYS A 48 -138.25 -73.42 39.29
CA LYS A 48 -137.35 -73.93 38.24
C LYS A 48 -136.99 -72.88 37.17
N GLU A 49 -137.92 -71.97 36.85
CA GLU A 49 -137.77 -70.95 35.81
C GLU A 49 -136.90 -69.75 36.24
N THR A 50 -137.00 -69.31 37.49
CA THR A 50 -136.08 -68.30 38.04
C THR A 50 -134.66 -68.86 38.14
N ARG A 51 -134.52 -70.17 38.38
CA ARG A 51 -133.23 -70.86 38.36
C ARG A 51 -132.62 -70.92 36.96
N THR A 52 -133.40 -71.17 35.90
CA THR A 52 -132.88 -71.20 34.51
C THR A 52 -132.45 -69.82 34.02
N GLN A 53 -133.23 -68.77 34.30
CA GLN A 53 -132.86 -67.39 33.93
C GLN A 53 -131.59 -66.93 34.66
N LYS A 54 -131.45 -67.20 35.96
CA LYS A 54 -130.20 -66.93 36.70
C LYS A 54 -129.01 -67.66 36.07
N VAL A 55 -129.17 -68.92 35.64
CA VAL A 55 -128.11 -69.69 34.97
C VAL A 55 -127.80 -69.14 33.57
N GLU A 56 -128.79 -68.72 32.79
CA GLU A 56 -128.58 -68.11 31.47
C GLU A 56 -127.89 -66.75 31.59
N LEU A 57 -128.28 -65.91 32.54
CA LEU A 57 -127.61 -64.64 32.84
C LEU A 57 -126.17 -64.88 33.28
N LEU A 58 -125.93 -65.86 34.15
CA LEU A 58 -124.57 -66.24 34.54
C LEU A 58 -123.76 -66.78 33.37
N LYS A 59 -124.37 -67.53 32.45
CA LYS A 59 -123.71 -68.00 31.23
C LYS A 59 -123.34 -66.85 30.31
N THR A 60 -124.25 -65.91 30.04
CA THR A 60 -123.98 -64.75 29.18
C THR A 60 -122.95 -63.82 29.80
N LEU A 61 -123.02 -63.59 31.12
CA LEU A 61 -121.99 -62.87 31.86
C LEU A 61 -120.65 -63.59 31.79
N SER A 62 -120.62 -64.91 31.97
CA SER A 62 -119.38 -65.70 31.87
C SER A 62 -118.78 -65.68 30.46
N SER A 63 -119.62 -65.73 29.41
CA SER A 63 -119.16 -65.69 28.03
C SER A 63 -118.66 -64.30 27.65
N SER A 64 -119.35 -63.24 28.08
CA SER A 64 -118.94 -61.85 27.88
C SER A 64 -117.63 -61.55 28.60
N LEU A 65 -117.51 -61.94 29.88
CA LEU A 65 -116.29 -61.78 30.65
C LEU A 65 -115.13 -62.56 30.03
N ARG A 66 -115.39 -63.79 29.53
CA ARG A 66 -114.39 -64.57 28.81
C ARG A 66 -113.95 -63.91 27.51
N GLN A 67 -114.88 -63.31 26.75
CA GLN A 67 -114.56 -62.61 25.50
C GLN A 67 -113.78 -61.31 25.78
N ALA A 68 -114.15 -60.54 26.81
CA ALA A 68 -113.43 -59.36 27.25
C ALA A 68 -112.00 -59.71 27.71
N SER A 69 -111.85 -60.76 28.53
CA SER A 69 -110.55 -61.28 28.95
C SER A 69 -109.67 -61.69 27.76
N LEU A 70 -110.25 -62.33 26.74
CA LEU A 70 -109.53 -62.74 25.52
C LEU A 70 -109.07 -61.52 24.70
N GLU A 71 -109.92 -60.48 24.60
CA GLU A 71 -109.56 -59.26 23.88
C GLU A 71 -108.47 -58.46 24.60
N GLU A 72 -108.52 -58.38 25.93
CA GLU A 72 -107.44 -57.80 26.74
C GLU A 72 -106.14 -58.60 26.61
N GLU A 73 -106.20 -59.94 26.61
CA GLU A 73 -105.05 -60.80 26.38
C GLU A 73 -104.41 -60.57 25.00
N LYS A 74 -105.23 -60.41 23.94
CA LYS A 74 -104.74 -60.05 22.60
C LYS A 74 -104.06 -58.69 22.60
N GLN A 75 -104.66 -57.68 23.23
CA GLN A 75 -104.07 -56.34 23.30
C GLN A 75 -102.75 -56.35 24.08
N ILE A 76 -102.66 -57.13 25.17
CA ILE A 76 -101.42 -57.34 25.91
C ILE A 76 -100.36 -58.00 25.01
N ALA A 77 -100.74 -59.02 24.24
CA ALA A 77 -99.83 -59.70 23.31
C ALA A 77 -99.31 -58.75 22.21
N GLU A 78 -100.19 -57.96 21.60
CA GLU A 78 -99.81 -56.99 20.57
C GLU A 78 -98.93 -55.88 21.14
N ASN A 79 -99.27 -55.31 22.30
CA ASN A 79 -98.44 -54.32 22.99
C ASN A 79 -97.05 -54.89 23.34
N ARG A 80 -96.97 -56.16 23.76
CA ARG A 80 -95.69 -56.85 24.01
C ARG A 80 -94.88 -56.98 22.73
N LYS A 81 -95.51 -57.38 21.62
CA LYS A 81 -94.86 -57.49 20.31
C LYS A 81 -94.31 -56.14 19.83
N GLN A 82 -95.10 -55.07 19.88
CA GLN A 82 -94.64 -53.72 19.49
C GLN A 82 -93.50 -53.22 20.38
N LYS A 83 -93.56 -53.50 21.69
CA LYS A 83 -92.47 -53.20 22.62
C LYS A 83 -91.20 -53.97 22.25
N GLU A 84 -91.30 -55.25 21.93
CA GLU A 84 -90.17 -56.06 21.47
C GLU A 84 -89.58 -55.52 20.15
N GLU A 85 -90.42 -55.14 19.19
CA GLU A 85 -89.99 -54.54 17.92
C GLU A 85 -89.30 -53.17 18.12
N ALA A 86 -89.85 -52.30 18.97
CA ALA A 86 -89.24 -51.02 19.32
C ALA A 86 -87.89 -51.19 20.03
N LEU A 87 -87.77 -52.19 20.93
CA LEU A 87 -86.50 -52.53 21.58
C LEU A 87 -85.47 -53.07 20.58
N LYS A 88 -85.89 -53.94 19.65
CA LYS A 88 -85.03 -54.43 18.56
C LYS A 88 -84.54 -53.27 17.69
N TYR A 89 -85.45 -52.40 17.24
CA TYR A 89 -85.10 -51.22 16.44
C TYR A 89 -84.15 -50.29 17.20
N ARG A 90 -84.43 -49.97 18.46
CA ARG A 90 -83.54 -49.15 19.29
C ARG A 90 -82.15 -49.79 19.42
N THR A 91 -82.08 -51.10 19.58
CA THR A 91 -80.80 -51.82 19.71
C THR A 91 -80.00 -51.76 18.41
N ILE A 92 -80.65 -52.01 17.27
CA ILE A 92 -80.04 -51.90 15.93
C ILE A 92 -79.58 -50.46 15.69
N LYS A 93 -80.43 -49.47 15.94
CA LYS A 93 -80.10 -48.05 15.73
C LYS A 93 -78.95 -47.58 16.62
N ALA A 94 -78.90 -48.04 17.88
CA ALA A 94 -77.79 -47.75 18.77
C ALA A 94 -76.47 -48.38 18.28
N GLN A 95 -76.52 -49.59 17.70
CA GLN A 95 -75.35 -50.23 17.08
C GLN A 95 -74.88 -49.46 15.84
N GLU A 96 -75.78 -49.09 14.92
CA GLU A 96 -75.44 -48.27 13.73
C GLU A 96 -74.81 -46.92 14.13
N VAL A 97 -75.39 -46.23 15.11
CA VAL A 97 -74.85 -44.96 15.60
C VAL A 97 -73.47 -45.17 16.22
N ALA A 98 -73.29 -46.20 17.05
CA ALA A 98 -71.99 -46.53 17.64
C ALA A 98 -70.94 -46.90 16.59
N GLU A 99 -71.32 -47.60 15.51
CA GLU A 99 -70.43 -47.89 14.39
C GLU A 99 -70.06 -46.63 13.61
N SER A 100 -71.03 -45.76 13.31
CA SER A 100 -70.76 -44.48 12.64
C SER A 100 -69.87 -43.55 13.48
N GLU A 101 -70.09 -43.50 14.80
CA GLU A 101 -69.25 -42.74 15.73
C GLU A 101 -67.82 -43.29 15.75
N LYS A 102 -67.64 -44.62 15.74
CA LYS A 102 -66.31 -45.24 15.63
C LYS A 102 -65.59 -44.85 14.33
N VAL A 103 -66.30 -44.83 13.20
CA VAL A 103 -65.73 -44.42 11.90
C VAL A 103 -65.31 -42.95 11.94
N VAL A 104 -66.19 -42.05 12.37
CA VAL A 104 -65.89 -40.61 12.47
C VAL A 104 -64.76 -40.36 13.48
N ALA A 105 -64.74 -41.04 14.61
CA ALA A 105 -63.66 -40.93 15.59
C ALA A 105 -62.32 -41.41 15.01
N ALA A 106 -62.31 -42.43 14.16
CA ALA A 106 -61.11 -42.87 13.45
C ALA A 106 -60.68 -41.83 12.40
N GLU A 107 -61.61 -41.25 11.65
CA GLU A 107 -61.32 -40.17 10.68
C GLU A 107 -60.74 -38.92 11.36
N VAL A 108 -61.32 -38.47 12.47
CA VAL A 108 -60.80 -37.35 13.27
C VAL A 108 -59.38 -37.62 13.75
N LYS A 109 -59.09 -38.84 14.22
CA LYS A 109 -57.72 -39.22 14.62
C LYS A 109 -56.73 -39.15 13.46
N VAL A 110 -57.11 -39.64 12.28
CA VAL A 110 -56.25 -39.59 11.09
C VAL A 110 -56.04 -38.14 10.63
N LEU A 111 -57.06 -37.29 10.67
CA LEU A 111 -56.94 -35.87 10.32
C LEU A 111 -56.06 -35.11 11.32
N GLN A 112 -56.17 -35.41 12.62
CA GLN A 112 -55.30 -34.82 13.64
C GLN A 112 -53.83 -35.21 13.42
N GLN A 113 -53.55 -36.48 13.12
CA GLN A 113 -52.19 -36.93 12.80
C GLN A 113 -51.62 -36.22 11.57
N LYS A 114 -52.44 -36.02 10.52
CA LYS A 114 -52.03 -35.24 9.34
C LYS A 114 -51.79 -33.77 9.65
N GLN A 115 -52.59 -33.17 10.53
CA GLN A 115 -52.35 -31.81 11.01
C GLN A 115 -50.99 -31.70 11.70
N ASP A 116 -50.72 -32.60 12.66
CA ASP A 116 -49.47 -32.60 13.42
C ASP A 116 -48.24 -32.79 12.51
N GLU A 117 -48.34 -33.66 11.50
CA GLU A 117 -47.30 -33.88 10.49
C GLU A 117 -47.06 -32.63 9.61
N LEU A 118 -48.12 -31.98 9.13
CA LEU A 118 -48.01 -30.75 8.35
C LEU A 118 -47.43 -29.60 9.18
N GLU A 119 -47.81 -29.48 10.46
CA GLU A 119 -47.24 -28.49 11.37
C GLU A 119 -45.75 -28.73 11.63
N ALA A 120 -45.32 -30.00 11.75
CA ALA A 120 -43.92 -30.37 11.89
C ALA A 120 -43.11 -30.01 10.64
N GLN A 121 -43.61 -30.36 9.44
CA GLN A 121 -42.97 -30.00 8.16
C GLN A 121 -42.87 -28.48 8.00
N LEU A 122 -43.91 -27.74 8.37
CA LEU A 122 -43.90 -26.28 8.30
C LEU A 122 -42.88 -25.66 9.26
N LYS A 123 -42.70 -26.21 10.46
CA LYS A 123 -41.64 -25.78 11.40
C LYS A 123 -40.25 -26.06 10.84
N GLU A 124 -40.05 -27.23 10.24
CA GLU A 124 -38.79 -27.61 9.59
C GLU A 124 -38.45 -26.66 8.43
N VAL A 125 -39.41 -26.42 7.53
CA VAL A 125 -39.23 -25.48 6.40
C VAL A 125 -38.93 -24.07 6.90
N LYS A 126 -39.61 -23.59 7.96
CA LYS A 126 -39.31 -22.29 8.56
C LYS A 126 -37.89 -22.21 9.12
N ALA A 127 -37.43 -23.24 9.82
CA ALA A 127 -36.07 -23.30 10.35
C ALA A 127 -35.03 -23.33 9.21
N ALA A 128 -35.29 -24.13 8.16
CA ALA A 128 -34.44 -24.20 6.97
C ALA A 128 -34.40 -22.86 6.21
N LEU A 129 -35.55 -22.17 6.08
CA LEU A 129 -35.64 -20.85 5.49
C LEU A 129 -34.83 -19.82 6.28
N ALA A 130 -34.98 -19.78 7.60
CA ALA A 130 -34.22 -18.87 8.45
C ALA A 130 -32.70 -19.13 8.35
N ALA A 131 -32.29 -20.41 8.33
CA ALA A 131 -30.89 -20.78 8.13
C ALA A 131 -30.38 -20.38 6.73
N ALA A 132 -31.18 -20.56 5.68
CA ALA A 132 -30.84 -20.16 4.32
C ALA A 132 -30.72 -18.64 4.18
N LEU A 133 -31.64 -17.86 4.77
CA LEU A 133 -31.59 -16.40 4.79
C LEU A 133 -30.32 -15.90 5.51
N LYS A 134 -29.98 -16.48 6.67
CA LYS A 134 -28.74 -16.13 7.37
C LYS A 134 -27.49 -16.40 6.51
N ARG A 135 -27.44 -17.56 5.83
CA ARG A 135 -26.33 -17.86 4.91
C ARG A 135 -26.29 -16.89 3.73
N HIS A 136 -27.44 -16.53 3.16
CA HIS A 136 -27.52 -15.56 2.08
C HIS A 136 -26.98 -14.19 2.50
N LEU A 137 -27.40 -13.68 3.66
CA LEU A 137 -26.90 -12.41 4.19
C LEU A 137 -25.38 -12.46 4.42
N ASN A 138 -24.86 -13.54 5.01
CA ASN A 138 -23.42 -13.70 5.20
C ASN A 138 -22.65 -13.68 3.86
N ILE A 139 -23.16 -14.35 2.83
CA ILE A 139 -22.55 -14.34 1.49
C ILE A 139 -22.61 -12.94 0.87
N GLN A 140 -23.68 -12.17 1.09
CA GLN A 140 -23.76 -10.79 0.63
C GLN A 140 -22.72 -9.90 1.32
N GLU A 141 -22.57 -10.00 2.64
CA GLU A 141 -21.56 -9.26 3.39
C GLU A 141 -20.12 -9.64 2.98
N GLU A 142 -19.84 -10.93 2.79
CA GLU A 142 -18.54 -11.40 2.29
C GLU A 142 -18.24 -10.86 0.89
N LYS A 143 -19.26 -10.82 0.02
CA LYS A 143 -19.13 -10.24 -1.32
C LYS A 143 -18.84 -8.74 -1.25
N GLU A 144 -19.58 -7.98 -0.42
CA GLU A 144 -19.35 -6.54 -0.26
C GLU A 144 -17.95 -6.24 0.25
N LYS A 145 -17.46 -6.99 1.25
CA LYS A 145 -16.08 -6.89 1.74
C LYS A 145 -15.04 -7.23 0.68
N PHE A 146 -15.31 -8.25 -0.15
CA PHE A 146 -14.44 -8.61 -1.25
C PHE A 146 -14.40 -7.49 -2.31
N ASP A 147 -15.55 -6.93 -2.67
CA ASP A 147 -15.64 -5.84 -3.66
C ASP A 147 -14.93 -4.58 -3.15
N GLU A 148 -15.05 -4.26 -1.85
CA GLU A 148 -14.32 -3.16 -1.20
C GLU A 148 -12.81 -3.40 -1.19
N ALA A 149 -12.35 -4.58 -0.77
CA ALA A 149 -10.93 -4.94 -0.77
C ALA A 149 -10.34 -4.95 -2.19
N SER A 150 -11.07 -5.50 -3.17
CA SER A 150 -10.67 -5.50 -4.57
C SER A 150 -10.56 -4.08 -5.13
N SER A 151 -11.52 -3.21 -4.82
CA SER A 151 -11.49 -1.80 -5.21
C SER A 151 -10.29 -1.07 -4.59
N GLY A 152 -9.98 -1.37 -3.32
CA GLY A 152 -8.80 -0.84 -2.64
C GLY A 152 -7.49 -1.27 -3.30
N VAL A 153 -7.36 -2.53 -3.70
CA VAL A 153 -6.18 -3.04 -4.43
C VAL A 153 -6.03 -2.34 -5.78
N ILE A 154 -7.11 -2.18 -6.55
CA ILE A 154 -7.08 -1.48 -7.83
C ILE A 154 -6.65 -0.02 -7.65
N ALA A 155 -7.19 0.67 -6.64
CA ALA A 155 -6.83 2.05 -6.35
C ALA A 155 -5.34 2.20 -5.97
N HIS A 156 -4.81 1.30 -5.15
CA HIS A 156 -3.38 1.29 -4.80
C HIS A 156 -2.49 1.06 -6.03
N LEU A 157 -2.83 0.09 -6.88
CA LEU A 157 -2.08 -0.17 -8.11
C LEU A 157 -2.12 1.03 -9.05
N GLY A 158 -3.27 1.68 -9.21
CA GLY A 158 -3.39 2.91 -10.01
C GLY A 158 -2.52 4.05 -9.46
N ALA A 159 -2.49 4.25 -8.14
CA ALA A 159 -1.64 5.27 -7.52
C ALA A 159 -0.14 4.98 -7.73
N GLN A 160 0.26 3.71 -7.63
CA GLN A 160 1.64 3.29 -7.89
C GLN A 160 2.01 3.47 -9.37
N GLU A 161 1.11 3.15 -10.30
CA GLU A 161 1.31 3.41 -11.73
C GLU A 161 1.47 4.91 -12.03
N GLU A 162 0.66 5.77 -11.42
CA GLU A 162 0.77 7.22 -11.56
C GLU A 162 2.08 7.78 -10.99
N GLU A 163 2.56 7.24 -9.86
CA GLU A 163 3.86 7.61 -9.29
C GLU A 163 5.02 7.18 -10.20
N LEU A 164 4.99 5.95 -10.72
CA LEU A 164 5.99 5.48 -11.67
C LEU A 164 5.96 6.29 -12.97
N ALA A 165 4.78 6.63 -13.48
CA ALA A 165 4.64 7.49 -14.64
C ALA A 165 5.27 8.87 -14.40
N ARG A 166 5.01 9.49 -13.25
CA ARG A 166 5.66 10.75 -12.86
C ARG A 166 7.18 10.61 -12.78
N SER A 167 7.68 9.52 -12.19
CA SER A 167 9.12 9.24 -12.09
C SER A 167 9.78 9.10 -13.48
N ILE A 168 9.17 8.35 -14.39
CA ILE A 168 9.64 8.20 -15.77
C ILE A 168 9.68 9.54 -16.49
N THR A 169 8.63 10.37 -16.37
CA THR A 169 8.64 11.70 -16.99
C THR A 169 9.72 12.61 -16.41
N GLY A 170 9.96 12.55 -15.10
CA GLY A 170 11.06 13.29 -14.46
C GLY A 170 12.43 12.86 -14.99
N GLN A 171 12.69 11.55 -15.04
CA GLN A 171 13.94 11.00 -15.57
C GLN A 171 14.14 11.30 -17.05
N SER A 172 13.07 11.30 -17.85
CA SER A 172 13.15 11.68 -19.27
C SER A 172 13.58 13.14 -19.43
N ILE A 173 13.00 14.05 -18.64
CA ILE A 173 13.36 15.47 -18.67
C ILE A 173 14.82 15.66 -18.21
N GLU A 174 15.23 14.97 -17.15
CA GLU A 174 16.63 15.00 -16.69
C GLU A 174 17.60 14.49 -17.77
N ALA A 175 17.25 13.40 -18.46
CA ALA A 175 18.04 12.88 -19.57
C ALA A 175 18.15 13.86 -20.73
N ASP A 176 17.05 14.54 -21.09
CA ASP A 176 17.05 15.56 -22.14
C ASP A 176 17.96 16.74 -21.76
N VAL A 177 17.90 17.21 -20.51
CA VAL A 177 18.80 18.27 -20.00
C VAL A 177 20.26 17.84 -20.05
N LEU A 178 20.58 16.62 -19.60
CA LEU A 178 21.95 16.09 -19.71
C LEU A 178 22.42 15.98 -21.17
N GLY A 179 21.53 15.59 -22.09
CA GLY A 179 21.84 15.57 -23.52
C GLY A 179 22.20 16.95 -24.06
N THR A 180 21.44 17.98 -23.67
CA THR A 180 21.76 19.37 -24.04
C THR A 180 23.10 19.85 -23.47
N TRP A 181 23.42 19.50 -22.21
CA TRP A 181 24.71 19.86 -21.61
C TRP A 181 25.88 19.12 -22.26
N SER A 182 25.72 17.83 -22.56
CA SER A 182 26.76 17.06 -23.27
C SER A 182 27.07 17.69 -24.62
N THR A 183 26.04 18.00 -25.41
CA THR A 183 26.18 18.64 -26.71
C THR A 183 26.86 20.01 -26.58
N PHE A 184 26.44 20.82 -25.62
CA PHE A 184 27.05 22.13 -25.37
C PHE A 184 28.52 22.04 -24.99
N LEU A 185 28.91 21.09 -24.13
CA LEU A 185 30.29 20.89 -23.72
C LEU A 185 31.17 20.37 -24.86
N GLU A 186 30.64 19.45 -25.67
CA GLU A 186 31.30 18.96 -26.89
C GLU A 186 31.54 20.11 -27.88
N ASP A 187 30.51 20.89 -28.20
CA ASP A 187 30.61 22.05 -29.09
C ASP A 187 31.60 23.11 -28.56
N THR A 188 31.57 23.37 -27.25
CA THR A 188 32.47 24.33 -26.60
C THR A 188 33.91 23.85 -26.64
N TRP A 189 34.15 22.56 -26.40
CA TRP A 189 35.47 21.95 -26.49
C TRP A 189 36.03 22.02 -27.91
N ASP A 190 35.22 21.69 -28.92
CA ASP A 190 35.61 21.76 -30.32
C ASP A 190 35.96 23.20 -30.74
N MET A 191 35.18 24.19 -30.30
CA MET A 191 35.47 25.59 -30.54
C MET A 191 36.76 26.04 -29.85
N GLN A 192 36.96 25.68 -28.58
CA GLN A 192 38.17 26.03 -27.83
C GLN A 192 39.41 25.38 -28.43
N SER A 193 39.34 24.10 -28.80
CA SER A 193 40.43 23.37 -29.44
C SER A 193 40.81 24.00 -30.78
N SER A 194 39.81 24.35 -31.59
CA SER A 194 40.03 25.02 -32.88
C SER A 194 40.67 26.40 -32.70
N CYS A 195 40.16 27.21 -31.76
CA CYS A 195 40.71 28.55 -31.48
C CYS A 195 42.14 28.48 -30.92
N THR A 196 42.42 27.50 -30.06
CA THR A 196 43.78 27.30 -29.51
C THR A 196 44.73 26.89 -30.62
N LYS A 197 44.32 25.96 -31.49
CA LYS A 197 45.11 25.53 -32.63
C LYS A 197 45.39 26.67 -33.62
N GLU A 198 44.39 27.49 -33.93
CA GLU A 198 44.55 28.66 -34.79
C GLU A 198 45.54 29.67 -34.20
N LYS A 199 45.45 29.95 -32.89
CA LYS A 199 46.42 30.80 -32.19
C LYS A 199 47.82 30.22 -32.22
N ASP A 200 47.97 28.92 -31.99
CA ASP A 200 49.27 28.25 -32.05
C ASP A 200 49.87 28.35 -33.46
N ASP A 201 49.07 28.08 -34.50
CA ASP A 201 49.48 28.23 -35.90
C ASP A 201 49.89 29.68 -36.22
N ASP A 202 49.14 30.68 -35.74
CA ASP A 202 49.46 32.11 -35.87
C ASP A 202 50.78 32.46 -35.17
N THR A 203 51.00 31.96 -33.94
CA THR A 203 52.25 32.20 -33.21
C THR A 203 53.45 31.55 -33.89
N LEU A 204 53.29 30.32 -34.43
CA LEU A 204 54.32 29.64 -35.20
C LEU A 204 54.63 30.39 -36.50
N HIS A 205 53.61 30.92 -37.18
CA HIS A 205 53.80 31.75 -38.36
C HIS A 205 54.55 33.05 -38.04
N ALA A 206 54.17 33.74 -36.95
CA ALA A 206 54.83 34.96 -36.48
C ALA A 206 56.30 34.70 -36.10
N LEU A 207 56.58 33.61 -35.37
CA LEU A 207 57.95 33.19 -35.03
C LEU A 207 58.78 32.87 -36.28
N SER A 208 58.19 32.20 -37.27
CA SER A 208 58.84 31.95 -38.56
C SER A 208 59.20 33.25 -39.28
N GLY A 209 58.29 34.22 -39.26
CA GLY A 209 58.50 35.56 -39.82
C GLY A 209 59.61 36.32 -39.10
N LEU A 210 59.65 36.28 -37.77
CA LEU A 210 60.69 36.89 -36.95
C LEU A 210 62.07 36.26 -37.25
N LYS A 211 62.14 34.93 -37.33
CA LYS A 211 63.37 34.20 -37.72
C LYS A 211 63.88 34.70 -39.07
N LEU A 212 63.00 34.80 -40.07
CA LEU A 212 63.38 35.29 -41.40
C LEU A 212 63.90 36.73 -41.36
N GLN A 213 63.24 37.64 -40.64
CA GLN A 213 63.69 39.03 -40.49
C GLN A 213 65.06 39.11 -39.79
N PHE A 214 65.25 38.31 -38.73
CA PHE A 214 66.52 38.22 -38.03
C PHE A 214 67.64 37.72 -38.95
N LEU A 215 67.41 36.64 -39.69
CA LEU A 215 68.38 36.09 -40.65
C LEU A 215 68.71 37.10 -41.76
N GLN A 216 67.72 37.80 -42.32
CA GLN A 216 67.97 38.86 -43.31
C GLN A 216 68.81 40.01 -42.75
N THR A 217 68.53 40.40 -41.51
CA THR A 217 69.31 41.43 -40.81
C THR A 217 70.74 40.96 -40.56
N LEU A 218 70.92 39.71 -40.14
CA LEU A 218 72.22 39.13 -39.89
C LEU A 218 73.04 39.01 -41.18
N ASP A 219 72.45 38.52 -42.27
CA ASP A 219 73.09 38.43 -43.60
C ASP A 219 73.56 39.81 -44.09
N ALA A 220 72.80 40.88 -43.82
CA ALA A 220 73.18 42.25 -44.18
C ALA A 220 74.32 42.82 -43.31
N ASN A 221 74.38 42.50 -42.02
CA ASN A 221 75.32 43.11 -41.07
C ASN A 221 76.61 42.31 -40.86
N LEU A 222 76.57 40.99 -41.01
CA LEU A 222 77.74 40.11 -40.78
C LEU A 222 78.94 40.44 -41.71
N PRO A 223 78.75 40.82 -42.98
CA PRO A 223 79.85 41.28 -43.84
C PRO A 223 80.50 42.59 -43.35
N TYR A 224 79.73 43.48 -42.69
CA TYR A 224 80.28 44.70 -42.11
C TYR A 224 81.19 44.36 -40.93
N LEU A 225 80.73 43.50 -40.01
CA LEU A 225 81.54 43.02 -38.88
C LEU A 225 82.81 42.31 -39.37
N GLN A 226 82.69 41.49 -40.42
CA GLN A 226 83.83 40.82 -41.03
C GLN A 226 84.84 41.82 -41.62
N ARG A 227 84.36 42.88 -42.30
CA ARG A 227 85.23 43.93 -42.87
C ARG A 227 85.92 44.75 -41.78
N GLU A 228 85.19 45.11 -40.73
CA GLU A 228 85.73 45.84 -39.59
C GLU A 228 86.79 45.02 -38.85
N LEU A 229 86.53 43.72 -38.63
CA LEU A 229 87.53 42.78 -38.10
C LEU A 229 88.79 42.71 -38.97
N HIS A 230 88.67 42.66 -40.30
CA HIS A 230 89.85 42.70 -41.18
C HIS A 230 90.64 44.00 -41.02
N LEU A 231 89.97 45.16 -40.99
CA LEU A 231 90.64 46.46 -40.86
C LEU A 231 91.39 46.58 -39.52
N LEU A 232 90.74 46.20 -38.41
CA LEU A 232 91.36 46.21 -37.09
C LEU A 232 92.47 45.18 -36.98
N LEU A 233 92.33 44.01 -37.61
CA LEU A 233 93.36 42.98 -37.65
C LEU A 233 94.58 43.46 -38.46
N ASP A 234 94.38 44.16 -39.57
CA ASP A 234 95.46 44.77 -40.36
C ASP A 234 96.15 45.90 -39.58
N GLU A 235 95.40 46.69 -38.81
CA GLU A 235 95.96 47.69 -37.88
C GLU A 235 96.76 47.03 -36.76
N LEU A 236 96.25 45.96 -36.16
CA LEU A 236 96.93 45.17 -35.12
C LEU A 236 98.23 44.55 -35.65
N LYS A 237 98.21 43.96 -36.85
CA LYS A 237 99.40 43.43 -37.55
C LYS A 237 100.42 44.54 -37.83
N SER A 238 99.95 45.70 -38.30
CA SER A 238 100.81 46.87 -38.58
C SER A 238 101.45 47.43 -37.32
N CYS A 239 100.71 47.51 -36.21
CA CYS A 239 101.24 47.91 -34.90
C CYS A 239 102.24 46.88 -34.36
N SER A 240 101.94 45.58 -34.45
CA SER A 240 102.86 44.50 -34.03
C SER A 240 104.17 44.55 -34.82
N GLN A 241 104.10 44.69 -36.15
CA GLN A 241 105.30 44.81 -36.99
C GLN A 241 106.10 46.08 -36.66
N SER A 242 105.43 47.23 -36.48
CA SER A 242 106.08 48.49 -36.10
C SER A 242 106.77 48.39 -34.73
N LEU A 243 106.20 47.64 -33.78
CA LEU A 243 106.81 47.37 -32.48
C LEU A 243 108.03 46.43 -32.59
N LYS A 244 108.01 45.43 -33.48
CA LYS A 244 109.17 44.58 -33.78
C LYS A 244 110.29 45.39 -34.43
N ASP A 245 109.97 46.21 -35.42
CA ASP A 245 110.92 47.10 -36.09
C ASP A 245 111.56 48.10 -35.13
N LEU A 246 110.81 48.59 -34.13
CA LEU A 246 111.34 49.48 -33.07
C LEU A 246 112.26 48.73 -32.09
N ALA A 247 111.93 47.49 -31.73
CA ALA A 247 112.79 46.65 -30.88
C ALA A 247 114.12 46.31 -31.57
N GLU A 248 114.12 46.10 -32.90
CA GLU A 248 115.34 45.86 -33.68
C GLU A 248 116.19 47.14 -33.89
N ARG A 249 115.60 48.33 -33.78
CA ARG A 249 116.24 49.65 -33.98
C ARG A 249 116.79 50.30 -32.71
N GLU A 250 116.80 49.60 -31.58
CA GLU A 250 117.34 50.08 -30.27
C GLU A 250 118.83 50.51 -30.29
N SER A 251 119.53 50.52 -31.43
CA SER A 251 120.97 50.76 -31.49
C SER A 251 121.43 52.17 -31.90
N ILE A 252 120.57 53.11 -32.35
CA ILE A 252 121.04 54.39 -32.96
C ILE A 252 120.22 55.68 -32.64
N GLU A 253 119.02 55.65 -32.03
CA GLU A 253 118.17 56.86 -31.83
C GLU A 253 117.88 57.23 -30.34
N ASN A 254 117.42 58.46 -30.08
CA ASN A 254 117.06 59.00 -28.75
C ASN A 254 116.06 58.10 -27.99
N GLU A 255 116.44 57.63 -26.80
CA GLU A 255 115.62 56.71 -25.97
C GLU A 255 114.19 57.23 -25.68
N GLU A 256 114.01 58.54 -25.43
CA GLU A 256 112.69 59.13 -25.13
C GLU A 256 111.72 59.14 -26.33
N GLU A 257 112.23 59.33 -27.56
CA GLU A 257 111.39 59.30 -28.77
C GLU A 257 110.99 57.87 -29.13
N ILE A 258 111.90 56.90 -28.94
CA ILE A 258 111.62 55.47 -29.13
C ILE A 258 110.56 55.01 -28.12
N LEU A 259 110.68 55.41 -26.85
CA LEU A 259 109.69 55.10 -25.81
C LEU A 259 108.31 55.70 -26.13
N ASN A 260 108.24 56.97 -26.53
CA ASN A 260 106.97 57.60 -26.89
C ASN A 260 106.31 56.93 -28.12
N ARG A 261 107.09 56.56 -29.13
CA ARG A 261 106.58 55.82 -30.30
C ARG A 261 106.08 54.44 -29.90
N ARG A 262 106.84 53.72 -29.07
CA ARG A 262 106.47 52.41 -28.54
C ARG A 262 105.17 52.46 -27.75
N VAL A 263 105.03 53.38 -26.79
CA VAL A 263 103.79 53.57 -26.00
C VAL A 263 102.60 53.90 -26.90
N THR A 264 102.81 54.69 -27.96
CA THR A 264 101.74 55.03 -28.91
C THR A 264 101.26 53.80 -29.70
N PHE A 265 102.19 52.97 -30.20
CA PHE A 265 101.83 51.74 -30.91
C PHE A 265 101.26 50.65 -29.99
N GLU A 266 101.75 50.54 -28.76
CA GLU A 266 101.17 49.64 -27.74
C GLU A 266 99.73 50.05 -27.40
N THR A 267 99.47 51.33 -27.20
CA THR A 267 98.11 51.83 -26.88
C THR A 267 97.14 51.52 -28.01
N ARG A 268 97.52 51.81 -29.27
CA ARG A 268 96.70 51.48 -30.45
C ARG A 268 96.50 49.98 -30.63
N PHE A 269 97.53 49.17 -30.33
CA PHE A 269 97.42 47.72 -30.35
C PHE A 269 96.37 47.21 -29.34
N PHE A 270 96.44 47.66 -28.08
CA PHE A 270 95.47 47.23 -27.05
C PHE A 270 94.06 47.77 -27.31
N GLU A 271 93.93 48.96 -27.90
CA GLU A 271 92.65 49.52 -28.30
C GLU A 271 92.01 48.71 -29.45
N ALA A 272 92.79 48.40 -30.50
CA ALA A 272 92.36 47.53 -31.59
C ALA A 272 92.03 46.09 -31.09
N GLU A 273 92.84 45.52 -30.20
CA GLU A 273 92.60 44.21 -29.57
C GLU A 273 91.26 44.23 -28.79
N GLY A 274 91.02 45.29 -28.00
CA GLY A 274 89.77 45.45 -27.25
C GLY A 274 88.53 45.56 -28.15
N GLN A 275 88.64 46.30 -29.25
CA GLN A 275 87.56 46.42 -30.25
C GLN A 275 87.30 45.09 -30.97
N ILE A 276 88.35 44.38 -31.39
CA ILE A 276 88.24 43.05 -32.00
C ILE A 276 87.54 42.07 -31.05
N ILE A 277 87.94 42.02 -29.78
CA ILE A 277 87.31 41.15 -28.78
C ILE A 277 85.83 41.50 -28.59
N SER A 278 85.49 42.79 -28.59
CA SER A 278 84.09 43.24 -28.50
C SER A 278 83.27 42.77 -29.71
N ILE A 279 83.79 42.92 -30.92
CA ILE A 279 83.12 42.48 -32.16
C ILE A 279 82.97 40.95 -32.21
N LEU A 280 83.98 40.20 -31.75
CA LEU A 280 83.89 38.75 -31.68
C LEU A 280 82.84 38.28 -30.66
N ARG A 281 82.71 38.96 -29.52
CA ARG A 281 81.65 38.66 -28.54
C ARG A 281 80.26 38.93 -29.11
N THR A 282 80.06 40.03 -29.85
CA THR A 282 78.77 40.31 -30.47
C THR A 282 78.45 39.27 -31.56
N ALA A 283 79.44 38.84 -32.34
CA ALA A 283 79.26 37.76 -33.30
C ALA A 283 78.86 36.42 -32.64
N ASP A 284 79.46 36.08 -31.49
CA ASP A 284 79.12 34.86 -30.74
C ASP A 284 77.66 34.91 -30.22
N VAL A 285 77.23 36.04 -29.66
CA VAL A 285 75.84 36.23 -29.18
C VAL A 285 74.83 36.09 -30.33
N LEU A 286 75.11 36.71 -31.48
CA LEU A 286 74.23 36.63 -32.66
C LEU A 286 74.13 35.20 -33.21
N LYS A 287 75.22 34.42 -33.10
CA LYS A 287 75.25 33.00 -33.49
C LYS A 287 74.40 32.15 -32.55
N GLU A 288 74.44 32.40 -31.25
CA GLU A 288 73.59 31.71 -30.27
C GLU A 288 72.11 32.05 -30.45
N GLU A 289 71.76 33.33 -30.68
CA GLU A 289 70.39 33.75 -30.99
C GLU A 289 69.86 33.07 -32.26
N MET A 290 70.66 32.94 -33.31
CA MET A 290 70.29 32.20 -34.53
C MET A 290 69.89 30.75 -34.23
N LEU A 291 70.66 30.06 -33.39
CA LEU A 291 70.43 28.66 -33.02
C LEU A 291 69.24 28.47 -32.07
N SER A 292 68.83 29.53 -31.36
CA SER A 292 67.70 29.48 -30.42
C SER A 292 66.33 29.32 -31.12
N PHE A 293 66.24 29.65 -32.41
CA PHE A 293 65.01 29.51 -33.17
C PHE A 293 64.74 28.04 -33.55
N THR A 294 63.79 27.39 -32.87
CA THR A 294 63.36 26.00 -33.09
C THR A 294 62.21 25.84 -34.10
N VAL A 295 62.06 26.80 -35.01
CA VAL A 295 60.90 26.89 -35.92
C VAL A 295 61.12 26.10 -37.21
N VAL A 296 60.03 25.61 -37.82
CA VAL A 296 60.02 24.89 -39.11
C VAL A 296 60.77 25.67 -40.18
N GLU A 297 61.79 25.05 -40.74
CA GLU A 297 62.63 25.62 -41.78
C GLU A 297 61.89 25.67 -43.11
N ASN A 298 62.03 26.78 -43.82
CA ASN A 298 61.61 26.90 -45.20
C ASN A 298 62.84 27.05 -46.11
N ARG A 299 62.64 26.90 -47.42
CA ARG A 299 63.75 26.96 -48.38
C ARG A 299 64.51 28.29 -48.34
N GLN A 300 63.82 29.40 -48.07
CA GLN A 300 64.45 30.73 -47.98
C GLN A 300 65.31 30.88 -46.73
N THR A 301 64.87 30.38 -45.58
CA THR A 301 65.66 30.43 -44.34
C THR A 301 66.93 29.59 -44.47
N LEU A 302 66.82 28.39 -45.06
CA LEU A 302 67.96 27.50 -45.30
C LEU A 302 69.05 28.14 -46.16
N ASP A 303 68.66 28.77 -47.28
CA ASP A 303 69.60 29.42 -48.19
C ASP A 303 70.35 30.59 -47.52
N ILE A 304 69.70 31.34 -46.62
CA ILE A 304 70.30 32.46 -45.88
C ILE A 304 71.18 31.93 -44.74
N GLU A 305 70.73 30.91 -44.00
CA GLU A 305 71.50 30.26 -42.94
C GLU A 305 72.82 29.68 -43.48
N GLU A 306 72.83 29.09 -44.68
CA GLU A 306 74.06 28.59 -45.29
C GLU A 306 75.06 29.72 -45.57
N LYS A 307 74.59 30.90 -46.00
CA LYS A 307 75.44 32.08 -46.23
C LYS A 307 75.98 32.64 -44.92
N ILE A 308 75.12 32.78 -43.92
CA ILE A 308 75.50 33.26 -42.58
C ILE A 308 76.51 32.31 -41.95
N ALA A 309 76.32 30.99 -42.08
CA ALA A 309 77.26 29.98 -41.59
C ALA A 309 78.65 30.13 -42.23
N LYS A 310 78.72 30.39 -43.54
CA LYS A 310 79.98 30.68 -44.24
C LYS A 310 80.63 31.96 -43.69
N ALA A 311 79.87 33.02 -43.48
CA ALA A 311 80.39 34.27 -42.93
C ALA A 311 80.92 34.10 -41.49
N PHE A 312 80.19 33.39 -40.61
CA PHE A 312 80.70 33.04 -39.28
C PHE A 312 81.96 32.18 -39.34
N SER A 313 82.07 31.24 -40.28
CA SER A 313 83.29 30.45 -40.45
C SER A 313 84.50 31.32 -40.86
N SER A 314 84.28 32.40 -41.62
CA SER A 314 85.32 33.37 -41.94
C SER A 314 85.69 34.23 -40.73
N ILE A 315 84.73 34.65 -39.91
CA ILE A 315 85.00 35.34 -38.65
C ILE A 315 85.81 34.43 -37.70
N ASP A 316 85.49 33.13 -37.64
CA ASP A 316 86.25 32.15 -36.86
C ASP A 316 87.68 31.96 -37.40
N GLN A 317 87.91 32.13 -38.71
CA GLN A 317 89.27 32.16 -39.28
C GLN A 317 90.02 33.42 -38.86
N LEU A 318 89.39 34.60 -38.91
CA LEU A 318 89.99 35.86 -38.44
C LEU A 318 90.32 35.83 -36.94
N ARG A 319 89.47 35.18 -36.14
CA ARG A 319 89.74 34.92 -34.71
C ARG A 319 91.06 34.15 -34.53
N LYS A 320 91.27 33.07 -35.31
CA LYS A 320 92.53 32.30 -35.27
C LYS A 320 93.73 33.11 -35.74
N GLU A 321 93.56 33.98 -36.73
CA GLU A 321 94.63 34.89 -37.16
C GLU A 321 95.02 35.89 -36.07
N MET A 322 94.04 36.43 -35.34
CA MET A 322 94.29 37.32 -34.20
C MET A 322 95.05 36.61 -33.08
N GLU A 323 94.66 35.37 -32.74
CA GLU A 323 95.37 34.54 -31.75
C GLU A 323 96.81 34.21 -32.15
N GLY A 324 97.14 34.25 -33.45
CA GLY A 324 98.49 34.04 -33.99
C GLY A 324 99.40 35.27 -33.98
N ILE A 325 98.88 36.47 -33.68
CA ILE A 325 99.69 37.70 -33.60
C ILE A 325 100.36 37.77 -32.24
N GLU A 326 101.68 37.93 -32.23
CA GLU A 326 102.47 38.00 -31.01
C GLU A 326 102.14 39.25 -30.21
N ARG A 327 101.73 39.06 -28.96
CA ARG A 327 101.25 40.12 -28.07
C ARG A 327 102.43 40.92 -27.48
N PRO A 328 102.48 42.25 -27.65
CA PRO A 328 103.52 43.09 -27.05
C PRO A 328 103.47 43.07 -25.52
N ALA A 329 104.65 43.06 -24.87
CA ALA A 329 104.76 43.24 -23.42
C ALA A 329 104.53 44.71 -23.06
N LYS A 330 103.49 44.99 -22.25
CA LYS A 330 103.15 46.34 -21.79
C LYS A 330 104.36 47.02 -21.13
N SER A 331 104.70 48.23 -21.58
CA SER A 331 105.69 49.06 -20.88
C SER A 331 105.09 49.59 -19.57
N ASN A 332 105.62 49.13 -18.43
CA ASN A 332 105.18 49.58 -17.10
C ASN A 332 105.69 51.00 -16.82
N GLN A 333 104.86 52.02 -17.10
CA GLN A 333 105.10 53.40 -16.67
C GLN A 333 104.20 53.87 -15.53
N GLU A 334 103.58 52.95 -14.78
CA GLU A 334 102.80 53.28 -13.58
C GLU A 334 103.65 53.47 -12.30
N GLU A 335 104.96 53.20 -12.31
CA GLU A 335 105.83 53.36 -11.12
C GLU A 335 106.47 54.76 -10.94
N LEU A 336 106.21 55.73 -11.83
CA LEU A 336 106.81 57.09 -11.74
C LEU A 336 105.81 58.26 -11.58
N LYS A 337 104.54 57.97 -11.27
CA LYS A 337 103.57 58.98 -10.79
C LYS A 337 102.97 58.60 -9.44
N SER A 338 103.81 58.12 -8.52
CA SER A 338 103.51 58.19 -7.09
C SER A 338 104.16 59.43 -6.50
N GLN A 339 103.45 60.56 -6.53
CA GLN A 339 103.52 61.63 -5.52
C GLN A 339 102.68 62.82 -5.99
N GLU A 340 101.37 62.76 -5.73
CA GLU A 340 100.61 63.88 -5.14
C GLU A 340 99.20 63.39 -4.78
N ALA A 341 98.71 63.83 -3.63
CA ALA A 341 97.40 63.52 -3.04
C ALA A 341 97.21 62.14 -2.41
N SER A 342 97.97 61.96 -1.33
CA SER A 342 97.51 61.31 -0.10
C SER A 342 96.14 61.82 0.37
N LEU A 343 95.36 60.91 0.95
CA LEU A 343 94.25 61.07 1.93
C LEU A 343 92.79 61.01 1.45
N LYS A 344 92.08 60.08 2.12
CA LYS A 344 90.64 59.90 2.34
C LYS A 344 89.94 59.00 1.31
N SER A 345 89.03 58.10 1.66
CA SER A 345 88.57 57.53 2.92
C SER A 345 87.57 56.41 2.59
N LYS A 346 87.46 55.47 3.51
CA LYS A 346 86.60 54.28 3.57
C LYS A 346 85.12 54.46 3.15
N THR A 347 84.56 53.33 2.69
CA THR A 347 83.23 52.72 2.98
C THR A 347 82.19 52.74 1.83
N PRO A 348 81.46 51.63 1.59
CA PRO A 348 80.65 51.41 0.39
C PRO A 348 79.21 51.93 0.54
N LEU A 349 78.64 52.45 -0.56
CA LEU A 349 77.20 52.66 -0.70
C LEU A 349 76.51 51.33 -1.03
N GLN A 350 75.61 50.90 -0.14
CA GLN A 350 74.55 49.95 -0.45
C GLN A 350 73.58 50.61 -1.42
N VAL A 351 73.34 49.99 -2.58
CA VAL A 351 72.20 50.30 -3.44
C VAL A 351 71.18 49.19 -3.24
N ALA A 352 70.01 49.60 -2.79
CA ALA A 352 68.87 48.76 -2.51
C ALA A 352 68.37 48.05 -3.78
N VAL A 353 68.12 46.76 -3.64
CA VAL A 353 67.28 45.95 -4.52
C VAL A 353 65.82 46.40 -4.29
N PRO A 354 65.05 46.76 -5.32
CA PRO A 354 63.60 46.76 -5.20
C PRO A 354 63.12 45.31 -5.24
N SER A 355 62.41 44.90 -4.18
CA SER A 355 61.70 43.63 -4.14
C SER A 355 60.64 43.60 -5.23
N SER A 356 60.73 42.59 -6.09
CA SER A 356 59.64 42.17 -6.96
C SER A 356 58.46 41.72 -6.11
N ASP A 357 57.34 42.42 -6.22
CA ASP A 357 56.04 41.84 -5.94
C ASP A 357 55.88 40.61 -6.86
N LYS A 358 55.62 39.47 -6.23
CA LYS A 358 55.04 38.30 -6.89
C LYS A 358 53.68 38.09 -6.23
N GLU A 359 52.66 38.75 -6.79
CA GLU A 359 51.30 38.23 -6.70
C GLU A 359 51.25 36.96 -7.57
N ALA A 360 51.50 35.82 -6.93
CA ALA A 360 51.08 34.53 -7.46
C ALA A 360 49.62 34.33 -7.02
N MET A 361 48.70 34.61 -7.94
CA MET A 361 47.28 34.28 -7.80
C MET A 361 47.15 32.76 -7.90
N GLN A 362 46.81 32.09 -6.79
CA GLN A 362 46.40 30.67 -6.82
C GLN A 362 44.91 30.59 -7.18
N PRO A 363 44.50 29.74 -8.15
CA PRO A 363 43.10 29.54 -8.48
C PRO A 363 42.57 28.30 -7.74
N GLU A 364 42.41 28.38 -6.42
CA GLU A 364 41.82 27.29 -5.62
C GLU A 364 40.98 27.89 -4.49
N ASP A 365 39.89 28.58 -4.84
CA ASP A 365 38.87 29.02 -3.86
C ASP A 365 37.53 29.36 -4.56
N PHE A 366 37.15 28.59 -5.59
CA PHE A 366 35.87 28.82 -6.30
C PHE A 366 34.91 27.62 -6.30
N PHE A 367 35.27 26.48 -5.68
CA PHE A 367 34.42 25.27 -5.69
C PHE A 367 34.02 24.73 -4.31
N GLU A 368 34.49 25.31 -3.20
CA GLU A 368 34.09 24.84 -1.85
C GLU A 368 32.90 25.62 -1.25
N GLU A 369 32.56 26.79 -1.79
CA GLU A 369 31.46 27.60 -1.26
C GLU A 369 30.08 27.21 -1.84
N GLU A 370 30.05 26.59 -3.04
CA GLU A 370 28.83 26.09 -3.68
C GLU A 370 28.41 24.72 -3.07
N ALA A 371 29.37 23.85 -2.76
CA ALA A 371 29.14 22.55 -2.14
C ALA A 371 28.62 22.65 -0.69
N ARG A 372 28.89 23.76 0.01
CA ARG A 372 28.34 24.04 1.35
C ARG A 372 26.91 24.57 1.32
N ARG A 373 26.45 25.17 0.21
CA ARG A 373 25.05 25.59 0.07
C ARG A 373 24.12 24.44 -0.28
N GLU A 374 24.60 23.45 -1.02
CA GLU A 374 23.77 22.31 -1.45
C GLU A 374 23.55 21.27 -0.33
N MET A 375 24.41 21.24 0.71
CA MET A 375 24.23 20.37 1.88
C MET A 375 23.21 20.87 2.93
N LEU A 376 22.62 22.05 2.76
CA LEU A 376 21.59 22.58 3.67
C LEU A 376 20.15 22.48 3.13
N GLU A 377 19.95 22.05 1.88
CA GLU A 377 18.61 21.92 1.26
C GLU A 377 18.06 20.49 1.17
N ARG A 378 18.81 19.47 1.61
CA ARG A 378 18.25 18.12 1.82
C ARG A 378 17.98 17.85 3.30
N GLY A 379 16.87 18.42 3.78
CA GLY A 379 16.28 18.02 5.05
C GLY A 379 15.67 16.60 4.96
N PRO A 380 15.84 15.74 5.98
CA PRO A 380 15.20 14.43 6.04
C PRO A 380 13.72 14.62 6.37
N ASN A 381 12.86 14.12 5.49
CA ASN A 381 11.42 14.04 5.74
C ASN A 381 11.15 12.74 6.53
N ALA A 382 11.12 12.85 7.86
CA ALA A 382 10.48 11.90 8.75
C ALA A 382 9.88 12.68 9.92
N GLU A 383 8.54 12.70 9.95
CA GLU A 383 7.65 12.82 11.09
C GLU A 383 8.03 13.83 12.20
N ASN A 384 7.27 14.94 12.26
CA ASN A 384 6.40 15.27 13.39
C ASN A 384 5.93 16.73 13.26
N LYS A 385 4.67 16.94 12.91
CA LYS A 385 3.97 18.22 13.11
C LYS A 385 2.57 17.93 13.64
N GLY A 386 2.47 17.83 14.96
CA GLY A 386 1.31 18.34 15.67
C GLY A 386 1.48 19.84 15.87
N THR A 387 0.58 20.65 15.32
CA THR A 387 0.24 21.97 15.88
C THR A 387 -1.23 22.27 15.60
N GLU A 388 -1.87 22.71 16.67
CA GLU A 388 -3.25 23.11 16.85
C GLU A 388 -3.80 24.05 15.77
N ASN A 389 -5.11 23.97 15.53
CA ASN A 389 -5.90 25.19 15.44
C ASN A 389 -7.34 24.97 15.91
N ALA A 390 -7.80 25.91 16.75
CA ALA A 390 -9.08 25.93 17.43
C ALA A 390 -10.23 26.41 16.54
N TYR A 391 -11.42 25.83 16.69
CA TYR A 391 -12.67 26.57 16.53
C TYR A 391 -13.85 25.93 17.29
N VAL A 392 -14.27 26.66 18.33
CA VAL A 392 -15.65 26.89 18.82
C VAL A 392 -16.57 25.68 19.05
N GLY A 393 -16.81 25.43 20.34
CA GLY A 393 -17.90 24.58 20.81
C GLY A 393 -19.28 25.17 20.54
N SER A 394 -20.21 24.27 20.24
CA SER A 394 -21.61 24.38 20.60
C SER A 394 -22.00 23.07 21.25
N GLN A 395 -22.61 23.20 22.43
CA GLN A 395 -23.27 22.12 23.16
C GLN A 395 -24.30 21.46 22.25
N ASP A 396 -24.34 20.13 22.25
CA ASP A 396 -25.62 19.45 22.37
C ASP A 396 -25.45 18.10 23.07
N GLU A 397 -26.48 17.76 23.81
CA GLU A 397 -26.60 16.77 24.86
C GLU A 397 -26.71 15.34 24.30
N THR A 398 -26.16 14.36 25.00
CA THR A 398 -26.66 12.97 25.17
C THR A 398 -25.60 12.19 25.95
N GLU A 399 -25.70 12.21 27.29
CA GLU A 399 -26.26 11.09 28.05
C GLU A 399 -25.44 9.81 27.88
N GLY A 400 -24.59 9.57 28.88
CA GLY A 400 -23.92 8.29 29.08
C GLY A 400 -24.96 7.20 29.33
N TRP A 401 -24.92 6.18 28.50
CA TRP A 401 -25.68 4.97 28.70
C TRP A 401 -24.90 4.08 29.69
N ASP A 402 -25.38 4.08 30.93
CA ASP A 402 -25.05 3.08 31.94
C ASP A 402 -25.44 1.70 31.42
N PHE A 403 -24.43 0.88 31.11
CA PHE A 403 -24.57 -0.57 31.08
C PHE A 403 -24.50 -1.03 32.53
N ASP A 404 -25.65 -1.34 33.14
CA ASP A 404 -25.83 -2.35 34.21
C ASP A 404 -27.26 -2.28 34.82
N GLU A 405 -28.34 -2.45 34.04
CA GLU A 405 -29.67 -2.69 34.64
C GLU A 405 -30.69 -3.41 33.73
N ILE A 406 -30.30 -4.51 33.06
CA ILE A 406 -31.26 -5.44 32.41
C ILE A 406 -31.13 -6.88 32.97
N GLU A 407 -30.60 -7.02 34.19
CA GLU A 407 -30.58 -8.33 34.88
C GLU A 407 -31.76 -8.55 35.85
N GLU A 408 -32.77 -7.67 35.88
CA GLU A 408 -33.97 -7.81 36.73
C GLU A 408 -35.28 -8.20 36.00
N GLU A 409 -35.28 -8.55 34.71
CA GLU A 409 -36.50 -9.06 34.01
C GLU A 409 -36.55 -10.58 33.78
N LEU A 410 -35.69 -11.37 34.46
CA LEU A 410 -35.72 -12.84 34.42
C LEU A 410 -36.13 -13.50 35.76
N LYS A 411 -36.88 -12.79 36.59
CA LYS A 411 -37.67 -13.36 37.69
C LYS A 411 -39.11 -12.85 37.68
N SER A 412 -39.88 -13.34 36.72
CA SER A 412 -41.33 -13.54 36.88
C SER A 412 -41.63 -15.03 36.94
#